data_AF-A0A964YXP8-F1
#
_entry.id   AF-A0A964YXP8-F1
#
_cell.length_a   1.000
_cell.length_b   1.000
_cell.length_c   1.000
_cell.angle_alpha   90.00
_cell.angle_beta   90.00
_cell.angle_gamma   90.00
#
_symmetry.space_group_name_H-M   'P 1'
#
loop_
_entity.id
_entity.type
_entity.pdbx_description
1 polymer ?
#
loop_
_entity_poly.entity_id
_entity_poly.type
_entity_poly.pdbx_seq_one_letter_code
_entity_poly.pdbx_strand_id
1 'polypeptide(L)'
;TVRSYNCLKREGVHTVGELITRSEADLMDVRNFGQKSIDEVHAKLQMLGLKLKDSPAGYDRTKAAGYIEENDEENLAEDEKF
;
A
#
# COMPACT_ATOMS: atom_id res chain seq x y z
N THR A 1 -7.42 -8.30 6.32
CA THR A 1 -8.35 -9.45 6.25
C THR A 1 -7.60 -10.78 6.34
N VAL A 2 -8.31 -11.91 6.54
CA VAL A 2 -7.72 -13.28 6.46
C VAL A 2 -7.11 -13.56 5.08
N ARG A 3 -7.65 -12.95 4.02
CA ARG A 3 -7.17 -13.09 2.64
C ARG A 3 -5.77 -12.50 2.46
N SER A 4 -5.54 -11.24 2.85
CA SER A 4 -4.22 -10.61 2.74
C SER A 4 -3.16 -11.42 3.52
N TYR A 5 -3.48 -11.87 4.74
CA TYR A 5 -2.58 -12.73 5.52
C TYR A 5 -2.25 -14.07 4.83
N ASN A 6 -3.26 -14.76 4.29
CA ASN A 6 -3.04 -16.04 3.60
C ASN A 6 -2.26 -15.88 2.29
N CYS A 7 -2.42 -14.76 1.58
CA CYS A 7 -1.61 -14.44 0.40
C CYS A 7 -0.15 -14.18 0.81
N LEU A 8 0.09 -13.30 1.78
CA LEU A 8 1.43 -12.98 2.27
C LEU A 8 2.17 -14.22 2.79
N LYS A 9 1.49 -15.08 3.54
CA LYS A 9 2.07 -16.32 4.07
C LYS A 9 2.55 -17.27 2.95
N ARG A 10 1.84 -17.31 1.81
CA ARG A 10 2.22 -18.14 0.65
C ARG A 10 3.40 -17.57 -0.12
N GLU A 11 3.55 -16.25 -0.10
CA GLU A 11 4.71 -15.54 -0.66
C GLU A 11 5.92 -15.53 0.28
N GLY A 12 5.84 -16.27 1.40
CA GLY A 12 6.92 -16.37 2.39
C GLY A 12 7.07 -15.13 3.26
N VAL A 13 6.06 -14.26 3.34
CA VAL A 13 6.02 -13.10 4.24
C VAL A 13 5.32 -13.52 5.53
N HIS A 14 6.09 -13.62 6.61
CA HIS A 14 5.66 -14.05 7.93
C HIS A 14 5.72 -12.93 8.96
N THR A 15 6.57 -11.93 8.74
CA THR A 15 6.79 -10.82 9.68
C THR A 15 6.48 -9.46 9.06
N VAL A 16 6.18 -8.48 9.91
CA VAL A 16 6.02 -7.08 9.48
C VAL A 16 7.32 -6.54 8.88
N GLY A 17 8.47 -6.97 9.42
CA GLY A 17 9.79 -6.61 8.89
C GLY A 17 9.98 -7.07 7.44
N GLU A 18 9.57 -8.30 7.11
CA GLU A 18 9.60 -8.78 5.72
C GLU A 18 8.61 -8.02 4.84
N LEU A 19 7.41 -7.73 5.36
CA LEU A 19 6.37 -7.01 4.61
C LEU A 19 6.85 -5.63 4.15
N ILE A 20 7.48 -4.84 5.02
CA ILE A 20 7.96 -3.48 4.67
C ILE A 20 9.12 -3.49 3.68
N THR A 21 9.81 -4.62 3.49
CA THR A 21 10.85 -4.75 2.45
C THR A 21 10.29 -4.96 1.05
N ARG A 22 9.00 -5.30 0.94
CA ARG A 22 8.29 -5.46 -0.34
C ARG A 22 7.75 -4.13 -0.80
N SER A 23 7.85 -3.89 -2.10
CA SER A 23 7.18 -2.76 -2.73
C SER A 23 5.71 -3.09 -2.96
N GLU A 24 4.92 -2.06 -3.15
CA GLU A 24 3.53 -2.29 -3.51
C GLU A 24 3.37 -2.99 -4.85
N ALA A 25 4.20 -2.64 -5.84
CA ALA A 25 4.24 -3.35 -7.11
C ALA A 25 4.41 -4.86 -6.92
N ASP A 26 5.35 -5.26 -6.06
CA ASP A 26 5.57 -6.68 -5.75
C ASP A 26 4.34 -7.34 -5.11
N LEU A 27 3.61 -6.59 -4.27
CA LEU A 27 2.39 -7.09 -3.63
C LEU A 27 1.22 -7.17 -4.62
N MET A 28 1.16 -6.29 -5.62
CA MET A 28 0.12 -6.29 -6.65
C MET A 28 0.25 -7.50 -7.60
N ASP A 29 1.47 -8.00 -7.78
CA ASP A 29 1.75 -9.23 -8.54
C ASP A 29 1.36 -10.52 -7.79
N VAL A 30 1.13 -10.44 -6.48
CA VAL A 30 0.74 -11.61 -5.67
C VAL A 30 -0.65 -12.08 -6.08
N ARG A 31 -0.76 -13.38 -6.37
CA ARG A 31 -2.04 -13.96 -6.78
C ARG A 31 -3.08 -13.77 -5.68
N ASN A 32 -4.27 -13.26 -6.06
CA ASN A 32 -5.39 -12.94 -5.17
C ASN A 32 -5.16 -11.72 -4.26
N PHE A 33 -4.06 -11.01 -4.43
CA PHE A 33 -3.87 -9.67 -3.90
C PHE A 33 -4.53 -8.68 -4.84
N GLY A 34 -5.16 -7.67 -4.27
CA GLY A 34 -5.89 -6.66 -5.03
C GLY A 34 -5.87 -5.35 -4.28
N GLN A 35 -6.43 -4.31 -4.90
CA GLN A 35 -6.34 -2.95 -4.40
C GLN A 35 -6.72 -2.82 -2.92
N LYS A 36 -7.91 -3.30 -2.58
CA LYS A 36 -8.41 -3.32 -1.22
C LYS A 36 -7.47 -4.02 -0.21
N SER A 37 -6.79 -5.09 -0.63
CA SER A 37 -5.82 -5.79 0.23
C SER A 37 -4.57 -4.95 0.48
N ILE A 38 -4.14 -4.16 -0.52
CA ILE A 38 -3.04 -3.20 -0.40
C ILE A 38 -3.45 -2.06 0.53
N ASP A 39 -4.62 -1.47 0.34
CA ASP A 39 -5.12 -0.36 1.17
C ASP A 39 -5.24 -0.78 2.64
N GLU A 40 -5.76 -1.98 2.89
CA GLU A 40 -5.81 -2.55 4.24
C GLU A 40 -4.41 -2.71 4.87
N VAL A 41 -3.40 -3.10 4.08
CA VAL A 41 -2.01 -3.21 4.55
C VAL A 41 -1.42 -1.83 4.80
N HIS A 42 -1.62 -0.88 3.89
CA HIS A 42 -1.15 0.51 4.01
C HIS A 42 -1.72 1.18 5.26
N ALA A 43 -3.04 1.11 5.47
CA ALA A 43 -3.68 1.66 6.65
C ALA A 43 -3.12 1.05 7.94
N LYS A 44 -2.89 -0.27 7.97
CA LYS A 44 -2.32 -0.95 9.15
C LYS A 44 -0.86 -0.58 9.40
N LEU A 45 -0.08 -0.36 8.35
CA LEU A 45 1.31 0.10 8.49
C LEU A 45 1.37 1.55 8.96
N GLN A 46 0.51 2.43 8.43
CA GLN A 46 0.41 3.83 8.87
C GLN A 46 0.05 3.94 10.36
N MET A 47 -0.88 3.11 10.85
CA MET A 47 -1.21 3.03 12.29
C MET A 47 0.01 2.67 13.16
N LEU A 48 1.02 2.01 12.60
CA LEU A 48 2.26 1.62 13.28
C LEU A 48 3.41 2.60 12.99
N GLY A 49 3.18 3.68 12.23
CA GLY A 49 4.23 4.60 11.78
C GLY A 49 5.20 3.99 10.76
N LEU A 50 4.78 2.93 10.07
CA LEU A 50 5.56 2.21 9.07
C LEU A 50 5.02 2.46 7.66
N LYS A 51 5.86 2.22 6.65
CA LYS A 51 5.49 2.28 5.23
C LYS A 51 6.12 1.13 4.45
N LEU A 52 5.50 0.78 3.33
CA LEU A 52 6.08 -0.15 2.36
C LEU A 52 7.29 0.47 1.65
N LYS A 53 8.05 -0.38 0.97
CA LYS A 53 9.16 0.07 0.12
C LYS A 53 8.65 0.81 -1.11
N ASP A 54 9.43 1.78 -1.56
CA ASP A 54 9.15 2.50 -2.81
C ASP A 54 9.07 1.51 -3.98
N SER A 55 8.09 1.74 -4.84
CA SER A 55 7.91 0.94 -6.05
C SER A 55 9.00 1.26 -7.08
N PRO A 56 9.37 0.31 -7.96
CA PRO A 56 10.41 0.52 -8.96
C PRO A 56 10.09 1.70 -9.89
N ALA A 57 11.13 2.36 -10.40
CA ALA A 57 10.98 3.49 -11.32
C ALA A 57 10.17 3.09 -12.56
N GLY A 58 9.10 3.83 -12.84
CA GLY A 58 8.16 3.52 -13.93
C GLY A 58 6.97 2.66 -13.53
N TYR A 59 6.86 2.26 -12.25
CA TYR A 59 5.62 1.69 -11.72
C TYR A 59 4.56 2.80 -11.58
N ASP A 60 3.59 2.76 -12.48
CA ASP A 60 2.46 3.68 -12.53
C ASP A 60 1.25 3.04 -11.87
N ARG A 61 1.06 3.36 -10.59
CA ARG A 61 -0.05 2.86 -9.76
C ARG A 61 -1.41 3.21 -10.39
N THR A 62 -1.54 4.39 -10.98
CA THR A 62 -2.75 4.89 -11.67
C THR A 62 -3.16 4.05 -12.89
N LYS A 63 -2.27 3.20 -13.44
CA LYS A 63 -2.61 2.26 -14.51
C LYS A 63 -3.12 0.90 -14.03
N ALA A 64 -2.97 0.57 -12.74
CA ALA A 64 -3.55 -0.66 -12.21
C ALA A 64 -5.08 -0.49 -12.12
N ALA A 65 -5.82 -1.42 -12.75
CA ALA A 65 -7.26 -1.35 -12.91
C ALA A 65 -7.96 -1.29 -11.54
N GLY A 66 -8.43 -0.10 -11.15
CA GLY A 66 -9.17 0.12 -9.91
C GLY A 66 -8.59 1.16 -8.93
N TYR A 67 -7.45 1.79 -9.25
CA TYR A 67 -6.99 2.96 -8.49
C TYR A 67 -7.80 4.20 -8.84
N ILE A 68 -8.57 4.70 -7.88
CA ILE A 68 -9.07 6.07 -7.86
C ILE A 68 -8.13 6.80 -6.90
N GLU A 69 -7.41 7.82 -7.38
CA GLU A 69 -6.76 8.76 -6.49
C GLU A 69 -7.86 9.49 -5.71
N GLU A 70 -8.14 9.05 -4.48
CA GLU A 70 -8.63 9.98 -3.47
C GLU A 70 -7.43 10.86 -3.16
N ASN A 71 -7.39 12.04 -3.78
CA ASN A 71 -6.41 13.08 -3.52
C ASN A 71 -6.33 13.34 -2.02
N ASP A 72 -5.29 12.85 -1.35
CA ASP A 72 -4.86 13.33 -0.02
C ASP A 72 -4.22 14.75 -0.12
N GLU A 73 -4.59 15.52 -1.14
CA GLU A 73 -4.09 16.88 -1.41
C GLU A 73 -5.21 17.93 -1.22
N GLU A 74 -6.05 17.77 -0.18
CA GLU A 74 -6.93 18.83 0.35
C GLU A 74 -6.83 18.93 1.88
N ASN A 75 -5.67 19.36 2.38
CA ASN A 75 -5.57 20.45 3.38
C ASN A 75 -4.09 20.82 3.65
N LEU A 76 -3.42 21.38 2.64
CA LEU A 76 -2.32 22.32 2.85
C LEU A 76 -2.78 23.69 2.31
N ALA A 77 -3.53 24.43 3.13
CA ALA A 77 -3.54 25.90 3.21
C ALA A 77 -4.83 26.41 3.87
N GLU A 78 -4.87 26.41 5.20
CA GLU A 78 -5.60 27.45 5.94
C GLU A 78 -4.80 27.85 7.19
N ASP A 79 -3.50 28.11 7.03
CA ASP A 79 -2.79 29.02 7.93
C ASP A 79 -2.28 30.19 7.09
N GLU A 80 -2.69 31.39 7.51
CA GLU A 80 -2.45 32.73 6.96
C GLU A 80 -3.38 33.22 5.83
N LYS A 81 -4.49 33.88 6.24
CA LYS A 81 -4.72 35.32 6.01
C LYS A 81 -6.06 35.79 6.62
N PHE A 82 -6.00 36.38 7.82
CA PHE A 82 -6.51 37.71 8.23
C PHE A 82 -6.55 37.84 9.75
#